data_AF-A0A1F9ZUF6-F1
#
_entry.id   AF-A0A1F9ZUF6-F1
#
_cell.length_a   1.000
_cell.length_b   1.000
_cell.length_c   1.000
_cell.angle_alpha   90.00
_cell.angle_beta   90.00
_cell.angle_gamma   90.00
#
_symmetry.space_group_name_H-M   'P 1'
#
loop_
_entity.id
_entity.type
_entity.pdbx_description
1 polymer ?
#
loop_
_entity_poly.entity_id
_entity_poly.type
_entity_poly.pdbx_seq_one_letter_code
_entity_poly.pdbx_strand_id
1 'polypeptide(L)'
;MADGMRLNIGCGKDIREGWLDCDFVAEPEVDRVFDASKQFPFQDESIDEILMSHVLEHIFNWPDTLLECHRVLRKGGRIEIRVPYGVGWHNADPHHVRFFWPGTMDHFIQGPTQGASALGTIAARKLFDLEKLEVRRIF
;
A
#
# COMPACT_ATOMS: atom_id res chain seq x y z
N MET A 1 16.06 20.36 2.11
CA MET A 1 15.56 18.98 1.92
C MET A 1 14.88 18.97 0.56
N ALA A 2 15.29 18.12 -0.38
CA ALA A 2 14.65 18.09 -1.69
C ALA A 2 13.17 17.75 -1.50
N ASP A 3 12.30 18.54 -2.13
CA ASP A 3 10.84 18.42 -2.05
C ASP A 3 10.42 17.19 -2.87
N GLY A 4 10.48 16.04 -2.22
CA GLY A 4 10.29 14.73 -2.84
C GLY A 4 8.82 14.43 -3.16
N MET A 5 8.56 13.65 -4.21
CA MET A 5 7.18 13.33 -4.62
C MET A 5 6.56 12.33 -3.65
N ARG A 6 5.38 12.67 -3.10
CA ARG A 6 4.63 11.83 -2.16
C ARG A 6 3.30 11.44 -2.76
N LEU A 7 2.91 10.16 -2.65
CA LEU A 7 1.66 9.63 -3.20
C LEU A 7 0.67 9.30 -2.10
N ASN A 8 -0.56 9.77 -2.24
CA ASN A 8 -1.69 9.32 -1.44
C ASN A 8 -2.62 8.52 -2.35
N ILE A 9 -2.51 7.18 -2.30
CA ILE A 9 -3.22 6.28 -3.21
C ILE A 9 -4.53 5.84 -2.56
N GLY A 10 -5.62 5.86 -3.33
CA GLY A 10 -6.97 5.65 -2.84
C GLY A 10 -7.40 6.78 -1.91
N CYS A 11 -7.10 8.03 -2.30
CA CYS A 11 -7.28 9.19 -1.43
C CYS A 11 -8.75 9.41 -1.04
N GLY A 12 -9.71 9.02 -1.88
CA GLY A 12 -11.13 9.30 -1.67
C GLY A 12 -11.35 10.77 -1.34
N LYS A 13 -11.72 11.07 -0.09
CA LYS A 13 -11.93 12.43 0.43
C LYS A 13 -10.78 12.95 1.30
N ASP A 14 -9.78 12.13 1.62
CA ASP A 14 -8.59 12.51 2.38
C ASP A 14 -7.57 13.17 1.45
N ILE A 15 -7.86 14.41 1.03
CA ILE A 15 -7.00 15.21 0.16
C ILE A 15 -5.94 15.92 1.00
N ARG A 16 -4.66 15.85 0.59
CA ARG A 16 -3.53 16.24 1.44
C ARG A 16 -2.59 17.19 0.74
N GLU A 17 -2.42 18.38 1.33
CA GLU A 17 -1.48 19.38 0.83
C GLU A 17 -0.05 18.84 0.74
N GLY A 18 0.56 19.01 -0.44
CA GLY A 18 1.91 18.54 -0.74
C GLY A 18 2.02 17.03 -1.02
N TRP A 19 0.90 16.34 -1.21
CA TRP A 19 0.83 14.99 -1.75
C TRP A 19 0.24 15.04 -3.15
N LEU A 20 0.55 14.02 -3.96
CA LEU A 20 -0.19 13.74 -5.20
C LEU A 20 -1.33 12.78 -4.83
N ASP A 21 -2.53 13.33 -4.78
CA ASP A 21 -3.74 12.60 -4.40
C ASP A 21 -4.26 11.78 -5.60
N CYS A 22 -4.30 10.46 -5.42
CA CYS A 22 -4.57 9.50 -6.49
C CYS A 22 -5.74 8.59 -6.14
N ASP A 23 -6.64 8.35 -7.10
CA ASP A 23 -7.77 7.43 -6.91
C ASP A 23 -8.13 6.73 -8.23
N PHE A 24 -8.89 5.63 -8.16
CA PHE A 24 -9.44 4.99 -9.37
C PHE A 24 -10.67 5.74 -9.89
N VAL A 25 -11.36 6.49 -9.02
CA VAL A 25 -12.48 7.36 -9.36
C VAL A 25 -11.96 8.74 -9.71
N ALA A 26 -12.43 9.29 -10.82
CA ALA A 26 -12.16 10.67 -11.19
C ALA A 26 -13.07 11.62 -10.37
N GLU A 27 -12.45 12.45 -9.54
CA GLU A 27 -13.11 13.53 -8.78
C GLU A 27 -12.33 14.84 -8.97
N PRO A 28 -12.95 16.02 -8.78
CA PRO A 28 -12.29 17.32 -8.99
C PRO A 28 -11.00 17.53 -8.18
N GLU A 29 -10.93 16.93 -6.99
CA GLU A 29 -9.80 17.06 -6.06
C GLU A 29 -8.73 15.98 -6.27
N VAL A 30 -8.94 15.02 -7.17
CA VAL A 30 -7.96 13.95 -7.46
C VAL A 30 -6.97 14.42 -8.51
N ASP A 31 -5.68 14.48 -8.17
CA ASP A 31 -4.62 14.90 -9.08
C ASP A 31 -4.36 13.87 -10.19
N ARG A 32 -4.45 12.58 -9.86
CA ARG A 32 -4.11 11.49 -10.78
C ARG A 32 -5.06 10.31 -10.63
N VAL A 33 -5.78 10.04 -11.70
CA VAL A 33 -6.68 8.89 -11.79
C VAL A 33 -5.93 7.64 -12.29
N PHE A 34 -5.86 6.57 -11.48
CA PHE A 34 -5.37 5.25 -11.91
C PHE A 34 -5.87 4.11 -11.03
N ASP A 35 -5.89 2.89 -11.59
CA ASP A 35 -6.27 1.67 -10.88
C ASP A 35 -5.04 1.07 -10.15
N ALA A 36 -5.04 1.11 -8.81
CA ALA A 36 -3.96 0.59 -7.98
C ALA A 36 -3.84 -0.95 -7.99
N SER A 37 -4.77 -1.68 -8.63
CA SER A 37 -4.62 -3.11 -8.94
C SER A 37 -3.77 -3.38 -10.18
N LYS A 38 -3.36 -2.33 -10.90
CA LYS A 38 -2.55 -2.37 -12.14
C LYS A 38 -1.19 -1.73 -11.93
N GLN A 39 -0.40 -1.71 -13.00
CA GLN A 39 0.88 -1.01 -13.03
C GLN A 39 0.69 0.49 -12.78
N PHE A 40 1.48 1.05 -11.88
CA PHE A 40 1.40 2.45 -11.51
C PHE A 40 2.02 3.34 -12.60
N PRO A 41 1.41 4.49 -12.95
CA PRO A 41 1.89 5.39 -14.00
C PRO A 41 3.06 6.27 -13.53
N PHE A 42 3.97 5.72 -12.73
CA PHE A 42 5.16 6.40 -12.19
C PHE A 42 6.44 5.65 -12.57
N GLN A 43 7.54 6.39 -12.66
CA GLN A 43 8.85 5.84 -12.96
C GLN A 43 9.39 5.04 -11.77
N ASP A 44 10.30 4.12 -12.05
CA ASP A 44 11.04 3.40 -11.02
C ASP A 44 11.81 4.39 -10.15
N GLU A 45 11.88 4.11 -8.84
CA GLU A 45 12.66 4.90 -7.87
C GLU A 45 12.37 6.42 -7.88
N SER A 46 11.14 6.84 -8.19
CA SER A 46 10.73 8.25 -8.34
C SER A 46 9.92 8.83 -7.17
N ILE A 47 9.49 7.99 -6.24
CA ILE A 47 8.59 8.36 -5.13
C ILE A 47 9.31 8.28 -3.79
N ASP A 48 9.16 9.32 -2.97
CA ASP A 48 9.74 9.41 -1.64
C ASP A 48 8.88 8.71 -0.57
N GLU A 49 7.57 8.96 -0.62
CA GLU A 49 6.62 8.47 0.37
C GLU A 49 5.32 8.01 -0.30
N ILE A 50 4.78 6.88 0.15
CA ILE A 50 3.47 6.37 -0.25
C ILE A 50 2.58 6.25 0.99
N LEU A 51 1.35 6.71 0.90
CA LEU A 51 0.29 6.42 1.82
C LEU A 51 -0.79 5.60 1.11
N MET A 52 -1.22 4.51 1.75
CA MET A 52 -2.39 3.73 1.36
C MET A 52 -3.27 3.54 2.59
N SER A 53 -4.38 4.28 2.65
CA SER A 53 -5.29 4.23 3.79
C SER A 53 -6.64 3.66 3.36
N HIS A 54 -6.98 2.48 3.88
CA HIS A 54 -8.20 1.75 3.52
C HIS A 54 -8.31 1.45 2.02
N VAL A 55 -7.24 0.85 1.46
CA VAL A 55 -7.15 0.54 0.03
C VAL A 55 -6.92 -0.94 -0.22
N LEU A 56 -5.94 -1.56 0.46
CA LEU A 56 -5.54 -2.92 0.13
C LEU A 56 -6.63 -3.96 0.43
N GLU A 57 -7.56 -3.67 1.35
CA GLU A 57 -8.72 -4.52 1.64
C GLU A 57 -9.71 -4.62 0.47
N HIS A 58 -9.67 -3.67 -0.46
CA HIS A 58 -10.51 -3.63 -1.66
C HIS A 58 -9.84 -4.26 -2.88
N ILE A 59 -8.51 -4.49 -2.85
CA ILE A 59 -7.75 -5.00 -4.00
C ILE A 59 -7.62 -6.52 -3.94
N PHE A 60 -7.96 -7.21 -5.03
CA PHE A 60 -7.87 -8.67 -5.07
C PHE A 60 -6.41 -9.18 -5.10
N ASN A 61 -5.58 -8.56 -5.94
CA ASN A 61 -4.17 -8.88 -6.17
C ASN A 61 -3.23 -7.90 -5.44
N TRP A 62 -3.55 -7.53 -4.20
CA TRP A 62 -2.77 -6.57 -3.41
C TRP A 62 -1.25 -6.87 -3.28
N PRO A 63 -0.74 -8.13 -3.36
CA PRO A 63 0.71 -8.34 -3.38
C PRO A 63 1.38 -7.71 -4.61
N ASP A 64 0.71 -7.69 -5.76
CA ASP A 64 1.22 -7.05 -6.98
C ASP A 64 1.24 -5.52 -6.81
N THR A 65 0.22 -4.97 -6.13
CA THR A 65 0.20 -3.55 -5.73
C THR A 65 1.40 -3.21 -4.85
N LEU A 66 1.78 -4.08 -3.91
CA LEU A 66 2.99 -3.85 -3.10
C LEU A 66 4.30 -3.94 -3.91
N LEU A 67 4.35 -4.80 -4.93
CA LEU A 67 5.49 -4.84 -5.85
C LEU A 67 5.61 -3.54 -6.65
N GLU A 68 4.48 -2.95 -7.08
CA GLU A 68 4.46 -1.66 -7.74
C GLU A 68 4.84 -0.52 -6.79
N CYS A 69 4.33 -0.51 -5.55
CA CYS A 69 4.78 0.42 -4.51
C CYS A 69 6.29 0.35 -4.32
N HIS A 70 6.84 -0.86 -4.22
CA HIS A 70 8.29 -1.08 -4.11
C HIS A 70 9.05 -0.57 -5.35
N ARG A 71 8.54 -0.84 -6.57
CA ARG A 71 9.18 -0.39 -7.82
C ARG A 71 9.29 1.13 -7.89
N VAL A 72 8.22 1.85 -7.57
CA VAL A 72 8.19 3.32 -7.71
C VAL A 72 8.88 4.03 -6.56
N LEU A 73 8.99 3.40 -5.38
CA LEU A 73 9.71 3.97 -4.25
C LEU A 73 11.20 4.05 -4.55
N ARG A 74 11.79 5.22 -4.29
CA ARG A 74 13.25 5.34 -4.28
C ARG A 74 13.86 4.53 -3.15
N LYS A 75 15.16 4.26 -3.25
CA LYS A 75 15.94 3.69 -2.13
C LYS A 75 15.81 4.58 -0.90
N GLY A 76 15.48 3.96 0.24
CA GLY A 76 15.20 4.65 1.50
C GLY A 76 13.90 5.46 1.52
N GLY A 77 13.03 5.28 0.52
CA GLY A 77 11.65 5.78 0.54
C GLY A 77 10.80 5.03 1.57
N ARG A 78 9.63 5.58 1.91
CA ARG A 78 8.75 5.03 2.94
C ARG A 78 7.35 4.74 2.40
N ILE A 79 6.72 3.70 2.92
CA ILE A 79 5.31 3.40 2.69
C ILE A 79 4.59 3.27 4.02
N GLU A 80 3.43 3.91 4.13
CA GLU A 80 2.48 3.74 5.23
C GLU A 80 1.22 3.06 4.70
N ILE A 81 0.85 1.94 5.31
CA ILE A 81 -0.38 1.20 4.98
C ILE A 81 -1.26 1.16 6.21
N ARG A 82 -2.52 1.58 6.05
CA ARG A 82 -3.57 1.49 7.07
C ARG A 82 -4.68 0.62 6.53
N VAL A 83 -4.92 -0.50 7.20
CA VAL A 83 -5.97 -1.46 6.86
C VAL A 83 -6.65 -1.92 8.14
N PRO A 84 -7.95 -2.24 8.10
CA PRO A 84 -8.65 -2.80 9.24
C PRO A 84 -8.16 -4.22 9.52
N TYR A 85 -8.00 -4.55 10.80
CA TYR A 85 -7.60 -5.88 11.24
C TYR A 85 -8.79 -6.71 11.73
N GLY A 86 -8.72 -8.02 11.48
CA GLY A 86 -9.63 -9.02 12.04
C GLY A 86 -11.07 -8.87 11.56
N VAL A 87 -12.01 -9.41 12.34
CA VAL A 87 -13.45 -9.32 12.08
C VAL A 87 -14.05 -8.16 12.89
N GLY A 88 -14.83 -7.29 12.25
CA GLY A 88 -15.47 -6.13 12.86
C GLY A 88 -16.55 -5.50 11.96
N TRP A 89 -17.06 -4.33 12.37
CA TRP A 89 -18.12 -3.61 11.64
C TRP A 89 -17.74 -3.25 10.20
N HIS A 90 -16.46 -3.02 9.95
CA HIS A 90 -15.92 -2.75 8.61
C HIS A 90 -16.19 -3.91 7.62
N ASN A 91 -16.45 -5.13 8.10
CA ASN A 91 -16.81 -6.25 7.23
C ASN A 91 -18.26 -6.23 6.74
N ALA A 92 -19.09 -5.30 7.20
CA ALA A 92 -20.38 -5.05 6.59
C ALA A 92 -20.25 -4.37 5.22
N ASP A 93 -19.10 -3.78 4.90
CA ASP A 93 -18.83 -3.24 3.57
C ASP A 93 -18.62 -4.39 2.55
N PRO A 94 -19.50 -4.53 1.54
CA PRO A 94 -19.36 -5.58 0.53
C PRO A 94 -18.12 -5.43 -0.34
N HIS A 95 -17.44 -4.28 -0.32
CA HIS A 95 -16.20 -4.06 -1.07
C HIS A 95 -14.96 -4.54 -0.32
N HIS A 96 -15.05 -4.95 0.95
CA HIS A 96 -13.94 -5.58 1.66
C HIS A 96 -13.83 -7.03 1.19
N VAL A 97 -12.90 -7.29 0.27
CA VAL A 97 -12.74 -8.63 -0.33
C VAL A 97 -11.86 -9.57 0.48
N ARG A 98 -11.24 -9.07 1.57
CA ARG A 98 -10.31 -9.82 2.42
C ARG A 98 -10.16 -9.24 3.82
N PHE A 99 -9.54 -10.03 4.69
CA PHE A 99 -9.11 -9.62 6.02
C PHE A 99 -7.60 -9.47 6.08
N PHE A 100 -7.12 -8.54 6.89
CA PHE A 100 -5.73 -8.48 7.32
C PHE A 100 -5.59 -8.94 8.78
N TRP A 101 -4.48 -9.62 9.08
CA TRP A 101 -3.98 -9.80 10.43
C TRP A 101 -2.68 -9.00 10.61
N PRO A 102 -2.29 -8.60 11.82
CA PRO A 102 -1.04 -7.88 12.07
C PRO A 102 0.20 -8.59 11.51
N GLY A 103 0.20 -9.93 11.45
CA GLY A 103 1.30 -10.70 10.85
C GLY A 103 1.24 -10.83 9.32
N THR A 104 0.19 -10.36 8.66
CA THR A 104 0.05 -10.47 7.19
C THR A 104 1.19 -9.76 6.46
N MET A 105 1.64 -8.62 6.98
CA MET A 105 2.72 -7.84 6.36
C MET A 105 4.12 -8.42 6.62
N ASP A 106 4.28 -9.33 7.58
CA ASP A 106 5.60 -9.90 7.91
C ASP A 106 6.23 -10.64 6.73
N HIS A 107 5.42 -11.26 5.86
CA HIS A 107 5.88 -11.91 4.64
C HIS A 107 6.60 -10.98 3.67
N PHE A 108 6.29 -9.67 3.69
CA PHE A 108 6.85 -8.67 2.79
C PHE A 108 8.00 -7.89 3.42
N ILE A 109 8.10 -7.95 4.76
CA ILE A 109 9.04 -7.18 5.58
C ILE A 109 10.23 -8.04 6.04
N GLN A 110 9.97 -9.27 6.47
CA GLN A 110 10.96 -10.15 7.08
C GLN A 110 11.40 -11.28 6.13
N GLY A 111 10.70 -11.44 4.99
CA GLY A 111 10.79 -12.64 4.17
C GLY A 111 9.95 -13.78 4.76
N PRO A 112 10.11 -15.03 4.28
CA PRO A 112 9.24 -16.12 4.70
C PRO A 112 9.38 -16.41 6.20
N THR A 113 8.27 -16.25 6.94
CA THR A 113 8.14 -16.72 8.32
C THR A 113 8.14 -18.26 8.36
N GLN A 114 8.71 -18.85 9.41
CA GLN A 114 8.76 -20.32 9.57
C GLN A 114 7.34 -20.90 9.49
N GLY A 115 7.05 -21.68 8.44
CA GLY A 115 5.74 -22.28 8.19
C GLY A 115 5.04 -21.83 6.90
N ALA A 116 5.58 -20.86 6.15
CA ALA A 116 5.05 -20.50 4.83
C ALA A 116 5.31 -21.63 3.82
N SER A 117 4.24 -22.28 3.33
CA SER A 117 4.34 -23.32 2.30
C SER A 117 4.82 -22.73 0.98
N ALA A 118 5.50 -23.56 0.19
CA ALA A 118 6.17 -23.22 -1.08
C ALA A 118 5.24 -22.77 -2.24
N LEU A 119 4.02 -22.30 -1.96
CA LEU A 119 3.11 -21.77 -2.96
C LEU A 119 3.24 -20.25 -3.03
N GLY A 120 4.17 -19.80 -3.88
CA GLY A 120 4.21 -18.43 -4.37
C GLY A 120 5.60 -17.80 -4.24
N THR A 121 6.38 -17.88 -5.30
CA THR A 121 7.72 -17.32 -5.52
C THR A 121 7.88 -15.82 -5.18
N ILE A 122 6.80 -15.11 -4.85
CA ILE A 122 6.78 -13.71 -4.41
C ILE A 122 7.11 -13.56 -2.90
N ALA A 123 6.81 -14.58 -2.07
CA ALA A 123 7.03 -14.55 -0.63
C ALA A 123 8.51 -14.73 -0.19
N ALA A 124 9.42 -14.93 -1.14
CA ALA A 124 10.82 -15.30 -0.86
C ALA A 124 11.79 -14.11 -0.77
N ARG A 125 11.33 -12.87 -0.98
CA ARG A 125 12.21 -11.69 -0.93
C ARG A 125 11.59 -10.60 -0.06
N LYS A 126 12.37 -10.17 0.95
CA LYS A 126 12.15 -8.92 1.66
C LYS A 126 12.01 -7.79 0.62
N LEU A 127 10.84 -7.16 0.57
CA LEU A 127 10.62 -6.02 -0.33
C LEU A 127 11.12 -4.73 0.31
N PHE A 128 10.85 -4.51 1.59
CA PHE A 128 11.17 -3.25 2.24
C PHE A 128 12.32 -3.42 3.24
N ASP A 129 13.40 -2.65 3.07
CA ASP A 129 14.44 -2.49 4.08
C ASP A 129 13.91 -1.63 5.24
N LEU A 130 13.68 -2.25 6.39
CA LEU A 130 13.23 -1.58 7.61
C LEU A 130 14.31 -0.63 8.16
N GLU A 131 14.26 0.65 7.77
CA GLU A 131 14.73 1.73 8.65
C GLU A 131 13.57 2.34 9.46
N LYS A 132 12.35 2.37 8.93
CA LYS A 132 11.13 2.70 9.69
C LYS A 132 9.85 2.36 8.92
N LEU A 133 9.05 1.40 9.43
CA LEU A 133 7.65 1.22 9.05
C LEU A 133 6.79 1.60 10.26
N GLU A 134 6.02 2.69 10.15
CA GLU A 134 5.02 3.04 11.16
C GLU A 134 3.67 2.44 10.75
N VAL A 135 3.40 1.20 11.16
CA VAL A 135 2.02 0.67 11.12
C VAL A 135 1.27 1.23 12.31
N ARG A 136 0.40 2.22 12.08
CA ARG A 136 -0.47 2.77 13.12
C ARG A 136 -1.74 1.93 13.22
N ARG A 137 -1.95 1.27 14.37
CA ARG A 137 -3.24 0.66 14.72
C ARG A 137 -4.27 1.76 14.89
N ILE A 138 -5.25 1.79 14.01
CA ILE A 138 -6.48 2.58 14.21
C ILE A 138 -7.50 1.59 14.75
N PHE A 139 -7.98 1.83 15.97
CA PHE A 139 -9.02 1.03 16.63
C PHE A 139 -10.41 1.50 16.20
#